data_AF-A0AAU2NGF0-F1
#
_entry.id   AF-A0AAU2NGF0-F1
#
_cell.length_a   1.000
_cell.length_b   1.000
_cell.length_c   1.000
_cell.angle_alpha   90.00
_cell.angle_beta   90.00
_cell.angle_gamma   90.00
#
_symmetry.space_group_name_H-M   'P 1'
#
loop_
_entity.id
_entity.type
_entity.pdbx_description
1 polymer ?
#
loop_
_entity_poly.entity_id
_entity_poly.type
_entity_poly.pdbx_seq_one_letter_code
_entity_poly.pdbx_strand_id
1 'polypeptide(L)'
;MFPSTTRRATTVRTLARTALAAALIVPAATACSSASDAKGTTAATAAATPTTQGTTAPAAATPVTPTTPVSPAAQGSAAPATAPGATAPAAPPASPAPPRATPPATSAKAKSPVHTQPLVDGSTAEVQEVGAQHYVAKIVHSGDVLATLETNGSDAGLDANDMFVVLSLDGQVHSWMGGGHQGPGTFKLAGGWTAKVTKIGELRYRAQILGTDNAVNGTLESNQQDAGGVANGVYMVLTAGGEISAHM
;
A
#
# COMPACT_ATOMS: atom_id res chain seq x y z
N MET A 1 20.09 -47.15 21.44
CA MET A 1 18.80 -46.60 21.90
C MET A 1 18.68 -45.22 21.26
N PHE A 2 17.81 -45.06 20.25
CA PHE A 2 17.74 -43.84 19.43
C PHE A 2 16.35 -43.20 19.58
N PRO A 3 16.24 -41.87 19.78
CA PRO A 3 14.95 -41.21 19.86
C PRO A 3 14.36 -40.94 18.45
N SER A 4 13.20 -41.52 18.17
CA SER A 4 12.41 -41.22 16.97
C SER A 4 11.93 -39.77 16.99
N THR A 5 12.27 -38.99 15.96
CA THR A 5 11.79 -37.60 15.83
C THR A 5 10.59 -37.53 14.90
N THR A 6 9.40 -37.39 15.48
CA THR A 6 8.13 -37.27 14.76
C THR A 6 8.04 -35.93 14.02
N ARG A 7 7.92 -35.96 12.69
CA ARG A 7 7.60 -34.76 11.90
C ARG A 7 6.14 -34.37 12.14
N ARG A 8 5.88 -33.17 12.69
CA ARG A 8 4.55 -32.56 12.69
C ARG A 8 4.24 -31.99 11.29
N ALA A 9 3.05 -32.28 10.78
CA ALA A 9 2.54 -31.66 9.56
C ALA A 9 1.97 -30.26 9.86
N THR A 10 2.29 -29.29 9.01
CA THR A 10 1.75 -27.92 9.12
C THR A 10 0.39 -27.85 8.41
N THR A 11 -0.70 -27.84 9.17
CA THR A 11 -2.05 -27.63 8.62
C THR A 11 -2.25 -26.17 8.24
N VAL A 12 -2.30 -25.87 6.95
CA VAL A 12 -2.70 -24.56 6.43
C VAL A 12 -4.21 -24.38 6.68
N ARG A 13 -4.59 -23.40 7.51
CA ARG A 13 -5.98 -23.01 7.70
C ARG A 13 -6.36 -21.89 6.72
N THR A 14 -7.08 -22.25 5.68
CA THR A 14 -7.79 -21.30 4.80
C THR A 14 -8.92 -20.66 5.60
N LEU A 15 -8.88 -19.34 5.83
CA LEU A 15 -9.99 -18.62 6.44
C LEU A 15 -11.08 -18.40 5.38
N ALA A 16 -12.26 -18.96 5.64
CA ALA A 16 -13.42 -18.81 4.78
C ALA A 16 -14.03 -17.41 4.92
N ARG A 17 -14.43 -16.82 3.79
CA ARG A 17 -15.17 -15.56 3.74
C ARG A 17 -16.57 -15.76 4.31
N THR A 18 -16.95 -14.94 5.29
CA THR A 18 -18.35 -14.84 5.75
C THR A 18 -18.91 -13.51 5.28
N ALA A 19 -19.80 -13.55 4.28
CA ALA A 19 -20.57 -12.37 3.88
C ALA A 19 -21.76 -12.22 4.82
N LEU A 20 -21.88 -11.08 5.51
CA LEU A 20 -23.03 -10.77 6.34
C LEU A 20 -23.99 -9.86 5.57
N ALA A 21 -25.14 -10.39 5.18
CA ALA A 21 -26.22 -9.60 4.60
C ALA A 21 -27.02 -8.90 5.71
N ALA A 22 -27.07 -7.56 5.69
CA ALA A 22 -27.94 -6.78 6.57
C ALA A 22 -29.25 -6.42 5.84
N ALA A 23 -30.39 -6.80 6.42
CA ALA A 23 -31.71 -6.58 5.83
C ALA A 23 -32.27 -5.19 6.20
N LEU A 24 -33.08 -4.61 5.30
CA LEU A 24 -33.85 -3.40 5.58
C LEU A 24 -34.91 -3.66 6.65
N ILE A 25 -35.11 -2.69 7.55
CA ILE A 25 -36.36 -2.51 8.30
C ILE A 25 -36.80 -1.05 8.16
N VAL A 26 -38.01 -0.83 7.65
CA VAL A 26 -38.68 0.46 7.57
C VAL A 26 -39.89 0.44 8.50
N PRO A 27 -40.02 1.40 9.43
CA PRO A 27 -41.29 1.72 10.08
C PRO A 27 -41.95 2.93 9.42
N ALA A 28 -43.25 2.84 9.14
CA ALA A 28 -44.05 3.96 8.65
C ALA A 28 -44.68 4.78 9.79
N ALA A 29 -45.03 6.03 9.45
CA ALA A 29 -45.67 7.09 10.23
C ALA A 29 -46.61 6.74 11.41
N THR A 30 -46.67 7.65 12.38
CA THR A 30 -47.94 8.27 12.86
C THR A 30 -47.63 9.66 13.44
N ALA A 31 -48.50 10.63 13.20
CA ALA A 31 -48.33 12.03 13.64
C ALA A 31 -48.94 12.29 15.02
N CYS A 32 -48.45 13.31 15.73
CA CYS A 32 -49.25 14.07 16.69
C CYS A 32 -48.77 15.52 16.77
N SER A 33 -49.70 16.45 16.61
CA SER A 33 -49.44 17.89 16.56
C SER A 33 -49.37 18.51 17.96
N SER A 34 -48.57 19.56 18.13
CA SER A 34 -48.78 20.55 19.19
C SER A 34 -48.24 21.90 18.72
N ALA A 35 -49.14 22.84 18.47
CA ALA A 35 -48.82 24.21 18.13
C ALA A 35 -48.53 25.02 19.40
N SER A 36 -47.75 26.09 19.27
CA SER A 36 -47.72 27.19 20.25
C SER A 36 -47.37 28.48 19.53
N ASP A 37 -48.36 29.36 19.43
CA ASP A 37 -48.27 30.69 18.83
C ASP A 37 -47.38 31.64 19.64
N ALA A 38 -46.51 32.39 18.94
CA ALA A 38 -45.91 33.64 19.45
C ALA A 38 -45.55 34.64 18.33
N LYS A 39 -46.55 34.97 17.50
CA LYS A 39 -46.84 36.29 16.90
C LYS A 39 -45.75 37.38 16.97
N GLY A 40 -45.22 37.82 15.80
CA GLY A 40 -44.39 39.04 15.72
C GLY A 40 -43.83 39.42 14.34
N THR A 41 -44.65 40.05 13.49
CA THR A 41 -44.36 41.21 12.58
C THR A 41 -42.89 41.58 12.23
N THR A 42 -42.48 41.89 10.97
CA THR A 42 -43.23 42.26 9.74
C THR A 42 -42.38 42.07 8.46
N ALA A 43 -43.08 41.99 7.32
CA ALA A 43 -42.65 41.93 5.91
C ALA A 43 -41.37 42.65 5.44
N ALA A 44 -40.74 42.10 4.37
CA ALA A 44 -40.67 42.74 3.05
C ALA A 44 -40.21 41.79 1.91
N THR A 45 -40.88 41.93 0.76
CA THR A 45 -40.49 41.74 -0.67
C THR A 45 -39.03 41.47 -1.06
N ALA A 46 -38.68 40.86 -2.22
CA ALA A 46 -39.46 40.45 -3.41
C ALA A 46 -38.76 39.29 -4.18
N ALA A 47 -39.42 38.76 -5.22
CA ALA A 47 -38.88 37.75 -6.12
C ALA A 47 -37.90 38.32 -7.17
N ALA A 48 -36.96 37.48 -7.62
CA ALA A 48 -36.53 37.40 -9.03
C ALA A 48 -35.69 36.12 -9.28
N THR A 49 -36.15 35.24 -10.16
CA THR A 49 -35.24 34.45 -11.01
C THR A 49 -34.76 35.35 -12.15
N PRO A 50 -33.55 35.11 -12.68
CA PRO A 50 -33.54 34.58 -14.04
C PRO A 50 -32.49 33.50 -14.31
N THR A 51 -32.72 32.78 -15.40
CA THR A 51 -31.83 31.80 -16.02
C THR A 51 -30.59 32.41 -16.68
N THR A 52 -29.48 31.68 -16.65
CA THR A 52 -28.47 31.72 -17.72
C THR A 52 -27.98 30.32 -18.06
N GLN A 53 -28.33 29.84 -19.26
CA GLN A 53 -27.60 28.76 -19.93
C GLN A 53 -26.21 29.27 -20.30
N GLY A 54 -25.17 28.47 -20.04
CA GLY A 54 -23.78 28.73 -20.43
C GLY A 54 -23.21 27.55 -21.19
N THR A 55 -23.53 27.45 -22.48
CA THR A 55 -23.07 26.36 -23.35
C THR A 55 -21.70 26.67 -23.94
N THR A 56 -20.64 26.02 -23.45
CA THR A 56 -19.33 25.99 -24.15
C THR A 56 -18.69 24.61 -24.05
N ALA A 57 -18.63 23.92 -25.18
CA ALA A 57 -17.87 22.68 -25.33
C ALA A 57 -16.39 22.99 -25.60
N PRO A 58 -15.44 22.27 -24.96
CA PRO A 58 -14.04 22.23 -25.42
C PRO A 58 -13.87 21.35 -26.67
N ALA A 59 -12.88 21.69 -27.49
CA ALA A 59 -12.67 21.09 -28.81
C ALA A 59 -12.18 19.63 -28.79
N ALA A 60 -12.43 18.91 -29.89
CA ALA A 60 -11.87 17.59 -30.12
C ALA A 60 -10.35 17.64 -30.26
N ALA A 61 -9.63 16.85 -29.44
CA ALA A 61 -8.20 16.66 -29.58
C ALA A 61 -7.91 15.60 -30.66
N THR A 62 -6.95 15.91 -31.54
CA THR A 62 -6.46 15.00 -32.59
C THR A 62 -5.71 13.79 -32.01
N PRO A 63 -5.90 12.57 -32.55
CA PRO A 63 -5.11 11.41 -32.15
C PRO A 63 -3.68 11.53 -32.72
N VAL A 64 -2.68 11.65 -31.85
CA VAL A 64 -1.27 11.54 -32.21
C VAL A 64 -0.76 10.10 -32.02
N THR A 65 -0.02 9.62 -33.01
CA THR A 65 0.42 8.23 -33.15
C THR A 65 1.55 7.89 -32.17
N PRO A 66 1.52 6.75 -31.45
CA PRO A 66 2.68 6.29 -30.69
C PRO A 66 3.77 5.76 -31.63
N THR A 67 4.92 6.42 -31.68
CA THR A 67 6.14 5.89 -32.30
C THR A 67 6.86 4.94 -31.35
N THR A 68 7.03 3.68 -31.77
CA THR A 68 7.81 2.66 -31.07
C THR A 68 9.31 2.97 -31.05
N PRO A 69 10.00 2.88 -29.90
CA PRO A 69 11.46 2.83 -29.87
C PRO A 69 11.99 1.51 -30.42
N VAL A 70 12.99 1.57 -31.29
CA VAL A 70 13.64 0.39 -31.88
C VAL A 70 14.92 0.08 -31.12
N SER A 71 15.02 -1.11 -30.51
CA SER A 71 16.27 -1.62 -29.92
C SER A 71 16.97 -2.58 -30.90
N PRO A 72 18.21 -2.28 -31.34
CA PRO A 72 18.99 -3.17 -32.17
C PRO A 72 19.97 -4.02 -31.33
N ALA A 73 19.89 -5.35 -31.44
CA ALA A 73 20.96 -6.25 -31.02
C ALA A 73 20.98 -7.51 -31.91
N ALA A 74 22.17 -7.78 -32.46
CA ALA A 74 22.54 -8.83 -33.41
C ALA A 74 22.04 -10.26 -33.03
N GLN A 75 21.63 -11.14 -33.95
CA GLN A 75 22.48 -11.86 -34.93
C GLN A 75 23.79 -12.40 -34.31
N GLY A 76 24.10 -13.70 -34.32
CA GLY A 76 23.40 -14.86 -34.86
C GLY A 76 24.31 -16.10 -34.82
N SER A 77 24.01 -17.08 -35.67
CA SER A 77 24.80 -18.29 -35.97
C SER A 77 24.76 -19.43 -34.94
N ALA A 78 24.16 -20.54 -35.37
CA ALA A 78 24.17 -21.85 -34.72
C ALA A 78 24.83 -22.89 -35.64
N ALA A 79 25.40 -23.95 -35.03
CA ALA A 79 25.71 -25.26 -35.64
C ALA A 79 26.83 -25.27 -36.73
N PRO A 80 27.42 -26.44 -37.09
CA PRO A 80 27.02 -27.81 -36.77
C PRO A 80 28.13 -28.74 -36.20
N ALA A 81 27.78 -30.01 -35.99
CA ALA A 81 28.64 -31.08 -35.47
C ALA A 81 29.12 -32.04 -36.59
N THR A 82 30.25 -32.74 -36.38
CA THR A 82 30.42 -34.21 -36.52
C THR A 82 31.86 -34.67 -36.18
N ALA A 83 32.03 -35.96 -35.87
CA ALA A 83 33.31 -36.63 -35.54
C ALA A 83 33.79 -37.50 -36.74
N PRO A 84 34.66 -38.54 -36.64
CA PRO A 84 35.65 -38.96 -35.61
C PRO A 84 37.07 -39.29 -36.19
N GLY A 85 38.05 -39.69 -35.36
CA GLY A 85 39.35 -40.24 -35.82
C GLY A 85 40.31 -40.70 -34.70
N ALA A 86 41.13 -41.73 -34.93
CA ALA A 86 41.99 -42.41 -33.93
C ALA A 86 43.21 -43.08 -34.61
N THR A 87 44.22 -43.71 -33.96
CA THR A 87 44.40 -44.16 -32.56
C THR A 87 45.91 -44.26 -32.20
N ALA A 88 46.33 -44.07 -30.94
CA ALA A 88 47.66 -44.49 -30.45
C ALA A 88 47.69 -44.68 -28.91
N PRO A 89 48.60 -45.51 -28.32
CA PRO A 89 48.30 -46.20 -27.05
C PRO A 89 49.06 -45.75 -25.78
N ALA A 90 48.33 -45.88 -24.66
CA ALA A 90 48.72 -46.32 -23.31
C ALA A 90 50.09 -45.94 -22.69
N ALA A 91 50.00 -45.23 -21.55
CA ALA A 91 50.91 -45.36 -20.40
C ALA A 91 50.07 -45.71 -19.14
N PRO A 92 50.58 -46.53 -18.20
CA PRO A 92 49.82 -46.99 -17.03
C PRO A 92 49.55 -45.86 -16.00
N PRO A 93 48.48 -45.97 -15.19
CA PRO A 93 47.99 -44.88 -14.35
C PRO A 93 48.81 -44.69 -13.07
N ALA A 94 49.12 -43.42 -12.75
CA ALA A 94 49.43 -43.01 -11.39
C ALA A 94 48.12 -42.91 -10.57
N SER A 95 48.10 -43.46 -9.36
CA SER A 95 46.91 -43.43 -8.50
C SER A 95 46.46 -41.99 -8.20
N PRO A 96 45.18 -41.64 -8.39
CA PRO A 96 44.68 -40.33 -7.98
C PRO A 96 44.62 -40.26 -6.46
N ALA A 97 45.24 -39.22 -5.89
CA ALA A 97 44.97 -38.83 -4.50
C ALA A 97 43.48 -38.50 -4.35
N PRO A 98 42.83 -38.87 -3.23
CA PRO A 98 41.41 -38.59 -3.04
C PRO A 98 41.18 -37.06 -3.07
N PRO A 99 40.17 -36.58 -3.82
CA PRO A 99 39.85 -35.16 -3.84
C PRO A 99 39.45 -34.73 -2.42
N ARG A 100 40.25 -33.83 -1.84
CA ARG A 100 39.91 -33.19 -0.56
C ARG A 100 38.63 -32.40 -0.77
N ALA A 101 37.51 -32.93 -0.29
CA ALA A 101 36.22 -32.29 -0.42
C ALA A 101 36.26 -30.89 0.24
N THR A 102 36.29 -29.86 -0.59
CA THR A 102 36.03 -28.48 -0.15
C THR A 102 34.60 -28.47 0.38
N PRO A 103 34.35 -28.10 1.65
CA PRO A 103 32.99 -27.92 2.12
C PRO A 103 32.29 -26.92 1.22
N PRO A 104 31.05 -27.16 0.75
CA PRO A 104 30.32 -26.17 -0.01
C PRO A 104 30.18 -24.93 0.87
N ALA A 105 30.67 -23.79 0.37
CA ALA A 105 30.46 -22.51 1.00
C ALA A 105 28.98 -22.12 0.86
N THR A 106 28.12 -22.67 1.72
CA THR A 106 26.80 -22.12 1.97
C THR A 106 26.98 -20.77 2.63
N SER A 107 27.12 -19.73 1.80
CA SER A 107 27.00 -18.34 2.17
C SER A 107 25.59 -18.11 2.70
N ALA A 108 25.38 -18.40 3.98
CA ALA A 108 24.17 -18.04 4.68
C ALA A 108 24.06 -16.52 4.61
N LYS A 109 23.12 -16.01 3.78
CA LYS A 109 22.84 -14.58 3.68
C LYS A 109 22.52 -14.11 5.11
N ALA A 110 23.41 -13.32 5.69
CA ALA A 110 23.20 -12.77 7.02
C ALA A 110 21.87 -12.03 7.02
N LYS A 111 21.01 -12.31 7.99
CA LYS A 111 19.79 -11.52 8.17
C LYS A 111 20.22 -10.10 8.51
N SER A 112 19.65 -9.12 7.81
CA SER A 112 19.85 -7.71 8.12
C SER A 112 19.48 -7.47 9.60
N PRO A 113 20.20 -6.56 10.29
CA PRO A 113 19.82 -6.15 11.65
C PRO A 113 18.34 -5.75 11.72
N VAL A 114 17.74 -6.00 12.88
CA VAL A 114 16.41 -5.50 13.21
C VAL A 114 16.61 -4.30 14.12
N HIS A 115 16.03 -3.15 13.77
CA HIS A 115 15.92 -2.01 14.68
C HIS A 115 14.50 -1.90 15.24
N THR A 116 14.37 -1.28 16.40
CA THR A 116 13.09 -1.10 17.08
C THR A 116 12.77 0.37 17.26
N GLN A 117 11.51 0.73 17.07
CA GLN A 117 11.02 2.10 17.27
C GLN A 117 9.71 2.07 18.07
N PRO A 118 9.58 2.85 19.16
CA PRO A 118 8.32 2.93 19.91
C PRO A 118 7.26 3.67 19.09
N LEU A 119 6.01 3.22 19.21
CA LEU A 119 4.83 3.89 18.63
C LEU A 119 4.07 4.69 19.69
N VAL A 120 3.16 5.56 19.26
CA VAL A 120 2.40 6.47 20.14
C VAL A 120 1.44 5.77 21.12
N ASP A 121 1.03 4.54 20.82
CA ASP A 121 0.22 3.68 21.71
C ASP A 121 1.07 2.90 22.75
N GLY A 122 2.40 3.03 22.71
CA GLY A 122 3.33 2.27 23.54
C GLY A 122 3.65 0.86 23.01
N SER A 123 3.16 0.48 21.83
CA SER A 123 3.67 -0.68 21.09
C SER A 123 5.06 -0.38 20.47
N THR A 124 5.66 -1.37 19.81
CA THR A 124 6.97 -1.24 19.17
C THR A 124 6.92 -1.75 17.74
N ALA A 125 7.40 -0.96 16.79
CA ALA A 125 7.70 -1.44 15.44
C ALA A 125 9.09 -2.11 15.42
N GLU A 126 9.14 -3.40 15.11
CA GLU A 126 10.36 -4.12 14.74
C GLU A 126 10.56 -4.02 13.23
N VAL A 127 11.56 -3.27 12.78
CA VAL A 127 11.82 -3.01 11.35
C VAL A 127 13.02 -3.82 10.87
N GLN A 128 12.88 -4.46 9.72
CA GLN A 128 13.95 -5.21 9.05
C GLN A 128 14.07 -4.79 7.59
N GLU A 129 15.28 -4.43 7.16
CA GLU A 129 15.63 -4.31 5.74
C GLU A 129 15.64 -5.70 5.09
N VAL A 130 14.80 -5.94 4.09
CA VAL A 130 14.78 -7.21 3.33
C VAL A 130 15.34 -7.04 1.91
N GLY A 131 15.38 -5.80 1.41
CA GLY A 131 16.04 -5.40 0.16
C GLY A 131 16.18 -3.87 0.04
N ALA A 132 16.78 -3.40 -1.05
CA ALA A 132 16.92 -1.97 -1.32
C ALA A 132 15.53 -1.30 -1.44
N GLN A 133 15.27 -0.31 -0.57
CA GLN A 133 13.96 0.35 -0.42
C GLN A 133 12.81 -0.62 -0.05
N HIS A 134 13.14 -1.80 0.47
CA HIS A 134 12.20 -2.85 0.84
C HIS A 134 12.42 -3.24 2.30
N TYR A 135 11.53 -2.72 3.15
CA TYR A 135 11.52 -2.91 4.60
C TYR A 135 10.24 -3.61 5.00
N VAL A 136 10.34 -4.45 6.03
CA VAL A 136 9.19 -5.05 6.71
C VAL A 136 9.19 -4.56 8.15
N ALA A 137 8.11 -3.92 8.59
CA ALA A 137 7.89 -3.53 9.98
C ALA A 137 6.80 -4.38 10.59
N LYS A 138 7.07 -5.01 11.74
CA LYS A 138 6.04 -5.68 12.56
C LYS A 138 5.69 -4.79 13.73
N ILE A 139 4.40 -4.52 13.92
CA ILE A 139 3.93 -3.85 15.14
C ILE A 139 3.74 -4.93 16.20
N VAL A 140 4.47 -4.82 17.30
CA VAL A 140 4.50 -5.78 18.40
C VAL A 140 4.03 -5.11 19.68
N HIS A 141 3.09 -5.74 20.39
CA HIS A 141 2.66 -5.31 21.72
C HIS A 141 2.61 -6.52 22.65
N SER A 142 3.22 -6.41 23.83
CA SER A 142 3.30 -7.50 24.83
C SER A 142 3.84 -8.84 24.31
N GLY A 143 4.59 -8.83 23.20
CA GLY A 143 5.16 -10.02 22.55
C GLY A 143 4.34 -10.57 21.37
N ASP A 144 3.11 -10.10 21.16
CA ASP A 144 2.26 -10.49 20.03
C ASP A 144 2.41 -9.52 18.86
N VAL A 145 2.47 -10.05 17.63
CA VAL A 145 2.48 -9.25 16.40
C VAL A 145 1.04 -8.86 16.05
N LEU A 146 0.74 -7.57 16.13
CA LEU A 146 -0.58 -7.00 15.83
C LEU A 146 -0.78 -6.76 14.33
N ALA A 147 0.26 -6.26 13.65
CA ALA A 147 0.23 -5.90 12.24
C ALA A 147 1.60 -6.08 11.57
N THR A 148 1.62 -6.02 10.24
CA THR A 148 2.87 -5.99 9.46
C THR A 148 2.69 -5.04 8.28
N LEU A 149 3.60 -4.07 8.16
CA LEU A 149 3.74 -3.16 7.03
C LEU A 149 4.94 -3.59 6.19
N GLU A 150 4.87 -3.41 4.87
CA GLU A 150 5.93 -3.79 3.93
C GLU A 150 6.05 -2.74 2.82
N THR A 151 7.22 -2.11 2.67
CA THR A 151 7.47 -1.18 1.55
C THR A 151 7.85 -1.98 0.31
N ASN A 152 7.18 -1.76 -0.82
CA ASN A 152 7.47 -2.46 -2.07
C ASN A 152 7.60 -1.47 -3.23
N GLY A 153 8.62 -0.62 -3.14
CA GLY A 153 8.82 0.51 -4.06
C GLY A 153 7.90 1.72 -3.80
N SER A 154 7.03 1.63 -2.78
CA SER A 154 6.30 2.76 -2.18
C SER A 154 6.36 2.69 -0.66
N ASP A 155 6.11 3.81 0.01
CA ASP A 155 5.83 3.83 1.44
C ASP A 155 4.60 2.94 1.75
N ALA A 156 4.52 2.44 2.98
CA ALA A 156 3.39 1.64 3.47
C ALA A 156 2.66 2.37 4.59
N GLY A 157 1.35 2.21 4.66
CA GLY A 157 0.49 2.86 5.65
C GLY A 157 -0.40 1.85 6.37
N LEU A 158 -0.88 2.23 7.55
CA LEU A 158 -1.82 1.46 8.36
C LEU A 158 -2.66 2.41 9.23
N ASP A 159 -3.96 2.15 9.32
CA ASP A 159 -4.79 2.53 10.47
C ASP A 159 -4.95 1.33 11.42
N ALA A 160 -4.64 1.54 12.69
CA ALA A 160 -4.71 0.56 13.77
C ALA A 160 -5.60 1.06 14.91
N ASN A 161 -6.85 1.41 14.61
CA ASN A 161 -7.87 1.97 15.52
C ASN A 161 -7.58 3.44 15.87
N ASP A 162 -7.59 4.33 14.87
CA ASP A 162 -7.28 5.76 14.99
C ASP A 162 -5.80 6.05 15.36
N MET A 163 -4.96 5.01 15.46
CA MET A 163 -3.51 5.13 15.37
C MET A 163 -3.09 4.94 13.91
N PHE A 164 -2.58 6.00 13.30
CA PHE A 164 -2.03 5.97 11.95
C PHE A 164 -0.53 5.69 12.02
N VAL A 165 -0.04 4.83 11.11
CA VAL A 165 1.38 4.46 11.02
C VAL A 165 1.83 4.50 9.56
N VAL A 166 2.99 5.11 9.30
CA VAL A 166 3.69 5.07 8.00
C VAL A 166 5.06 4.42 8.19
N LEU A 167 5.37 3.42 7.36
CA LEU A 167 6.72 2.90 7.15
C LEU A 167 7.24 3.47 5.82
N SER A 168 8.30 4.28 5.87
CA SER A 168 8.87 4.92 4.69
C SER A 168 9.95 4.09 3.99
N LEU A 169 10.23 4.40 2.73
CA LEU A 169 11.23 3.72 1.87
C LEU A 169 12.69 3.78 2.38
N ASP A 170 12.95 4.44 3.50
CA ASP A 170 14.24 4.49 4.22
C ASP A 170 14.23 3.67 5.54
N GLY A 171 13.13 2.97 5.84
CA GLY A 171 12.99 2.13 7.02
C GLY A 171 12.66 2.89 8.32
N GLN A 172 12.29 4.17 8.25
CA GLN A 172 11.75 4.89 9.40
C GLN A 172 10.26 4.58 9.59
N VAL A 173 9.79 4.59 10.85
CA VAL A 173 8.37 4.48 11.17
C VAL A 173 7.90 5.78 11.80
N HIS A 174 6.74 6.27 11.39
CA HIS A 174 6.10 7.44 11.97
C HIS A 174 4.69 7.07 12.39
N SER A 175 4.28 7.44 13.61
CA SER A 175 2.95 7.12 14.14
C SER A 175 2.34 8.29 14.88
N TRP A 176 1.01 8.42 14.80
CA TRP A 176 0.23 9.47 15.45
C TRP A 176 -1.20 8.98 15.72
N MET A 177 -1.90 9.68 16.61
CA MET A 177 -3.31 9.43 16.92
C MET A 177 -4.20 10.48 16.27
N GLY A 178 -5.38 10.09 15.78
CA GLY A 178 -6.39 11.03 15.33
C GLY A 178 -6.08 11.73 13.99
N GLY A 179 -6.84 12.80 13.74
CA GLY A 179 -6.69 13.63 12.54
C GLY A 179 -7.31 13.03 11.26
N GLY A 180 -8.04 11.92 11.39
CA GLY A 180 -8.73 11.26 10.29
C GLY A 180 -9.91 12.07 9.73
N HIS A 181 -10.04 12.04 8.40
CA HIS A 181 -11.16 12.57 7.64
C HIS A 181 -11.85 11.46 6.85
N GLN A 182 -13.08 11.11 7.24
CA GLN A 182 -13.82 9.98 6.69
C GLN A 182 -14.52 10.30 5.36
N GLY A 183 -14.25 9.49 4.34
CA GLY A 183 -15.04 9.37 3.12
C GLY A 183 -14.59 10.26 1.96
N PRO A 184 -15.33 10.23 0.82
CA PRO A 184 -15.01 11.08 -0.33
C PRO A 184 -15.22 12.56 0.00
N GLY A 185 -14.29 13.41 -0.43
CA GLY A 185 -14.33 14.83 -0.09
C GLY A 185 -13.07 15.58 -0.48
N THR A 186 -12.95 16.80 0.01
CA THR A 186 -11.72 17.59 -0.07
C THR A 186 -11.40 18.14 1.31
N PHE A 187 -10.26 17.74 1.86
CA PHE A 187 -9.90 17.95 3.26
C PHE A 187 -8.58 18.73 3.36
N LYS A 188 -8.46 19.56 4.39
CA LYS A 188 -7.20 20.22 4.73
C LYS A 188 -6.42 19.31 5.67
N LEU A 189 -5.16 19.05 5.31
CA LEU A 189 -4.26 18.17 6.04
C LEU A 189 -3.19 18.99 6.79
N ALA A 190 -2.42 18.31 7.64
CA ALA A 190 -1.23 18.87 8.28
C ALA A 190 -0.25 19.46 7.25
N GLY A 191 0.57 20.43 7.66
CA GLY A 191 1.52 21.12 6.77
C GLY A 191 0.90 22.00 5.69
N GLY A 192 -0.42 22.27 5.74
CA GLY A 192 -1.12 23.10 4.76
C GLY A 192 -1.51 22.39 3.47
N TRP A 193 -1.26 21.08 3.39
CA TRP A 193 -1.66 20.23 2.27
C TRP A 193 -3.18 20.13 2.14
N THR A 194 -3.66 19.75 0.94
CA THR A 194 -5.08 19.45 0.71
C THR A 194 -5.20 18.08 0.06
N ALA A 195 -6.04 17.20 0.60
CA ALA A 195 -6.34 15.92 -0.04
C ALA A 195 -7.72 15.94 -0.68
N LYS A 196 -7.81 15.52 -1.95
CA LYS A 196 -9.06 15.23 -2.64
C LYS A 196 -9.28 13.72 -2.69
N VAL A 197 -10.12 13.20 -1.81
CA VAL A 197 -10.44 11.77 -1.68
C VAL A 197 -11.63 11.42 -2.58
N THR A 198 -11.47 10.40 -3.40
CA THR A 198 -12.50 9.85 -4.29
C THR A 198 -12.65 8.35 -4.06
N LYS A 199 -13.89 7.86 -3.91
CA LYS A 199 -14.16 6.42 -3.90
C LYS A 199 -14.11 5.88 -5.33
N ILE A 200 -13.28 4.88 -5.58
CA ILE A 200 -13.07 4.25 -6.90
C ILE A 200 -13.41 2.74 -6.91
N GLY A 201 -13.86 2.21 -5.78
CA GLY A 201 -14.35 0.84 -5.60
C GLY A 201 -14.87 0.66 -4.18
N GLU A 202 -15.43 -0.50 -3.84
CA GLU A 202 -16.07 -0.75 -2.54
C GLU A 202 -15.14 -0.52 -1.34
N LEU A 203 -13.92 -1.07 -1.42
CA LEU A 203 -12.79 -0.87 -0.51
C LEU A 203 -11.58 -0.30 -1.28
N ARG A 204 -11.84 0.67 -2.16
CA ARG A 204 -10.80 1.38 -2.93
C ARG A 204 -11.06 2.86 -2.96
N TYR A 205 -10.09 3.63 -2.48
CA TYR A 205 -10.13 5.09 -2.51
C TYR A 205 -8.84 5.62 -3.10
N ARG A 206 -8.93 6.78 -3.74
CA ARG A 206 -7.77 7.53 -4.22
C ARG A 206 -7.80 8.93 -3.62
N ALA A 207 -6.70 9.32 -2.97
CA ALA A 207 -6.47 10.68 -2.54
C ALA A 207 -5.45 11.34 -3.46
N GLN A 208 -5.86 12.39 -4.17
CA GLN A 208 -4.90 13.30 -4.81
C GLN A 208 -4.40 14.26 -3.73
N ILE A 209 -3.08 14.42 -3.61
CA ILE A 209 -2.45 15.30 -2.63
C ILE A 209 -2.04 16.59 -3.35
N LEU A 210 -2.67 17.70 -2.97
CA LEU A 210 -2.57 19.01 -3.62
C LEU A 210 -1.73 19.97 -2.77
N GLY A 211 -0.75 20.61 -3.41
CA GLY A 211 0.05 21.67 -2.83
C GLY A 211 -0.71 22.99 -2.64
N THR A 212 0.01 24.04 -2.21
CA THR A 212 -0.55 25.38 -1.97
C THR A 212 -1.02 26.09 -3.24
N ASP A 213 -0.52 25.67 -4.40
CA ASP A 213 -0.93 26.09 -5.75
C ASP A 213 -2.14 25.31 -6.29
N ASN A 214 -2.63 24.32 -5.54
CA ASN A 214 -3.63 23.32 -5.94
C ASN A 214 -3.16 22.36 -7.06
N ALA A 215 -1.87 22.31 -7.38
CA ALA A 215 -1.31 21.28 -8.25
C ALA A 215 -1.26 19.93 -7.51
N VAL A 216 -1.50 18.83 -8.23
CA VAL A 216 -1.40 17.47 -7.67
C VAL A 216 0.08 17.07 -7.61
N ASN A 217 0.63 17.01 -6.40
CA ASN A 217 2.02 16.68 -6.13
C ASN A 217 2.21 15.20 -5.72
N GLY A 218 1.13 14.50 -5.39
CA GLY A 218 1.16 13.08 -5.03
C GLY A 218 -0.19 12.41 -5.21
N THR A 219 -0.22 11.08 -5.15
CA THR A 219 -1.46 10.30 -5.14
C THR A 219 -1.28 9.08 -4.25
N LEU A 220 -2.17 8.94 -3.27
CA LEU A 220 -2.35 7.72 -2.48
C LEU A 220 -3.52 6.94 -3.05
N GLU A 221 -3.41 5.61 -3.10
CA GLU A 221 -4.52 4.74 -3.50
C GLU A 221 -4.60 3.52 -2.58
N SER A 222 -5.66 3.45 -1.78
CA SER A 222 -5.97 2.25 -1.00
C SER A 222 -6.67 1.23 -1.90
N ASN A 223 -6.29 -0.03 -1.78
CA ASN A 223 -6.84 -1.12 -2.58
C ASN A 223 -6.95 -2.40 -1.76
N GLN A 224 -8.04 -2.54 -0.99
CA GLN A 224 -8.24 -3.59 0.04
C GLN A 224 -7.24 -3.55 1.21
N GLN A 225 -6.18 -2.73 1.09
CA GLN A 225 -5.18 -2.40 2.09
C GLN A 225 -5.02 -0.88 2.14
N ASP A 226 -4.55 -0.39 3.28
CA ASP A 226 -4.24 1.02 3.48
C ASP A 226 -2.98 1.43 2.70
N ALA A 227 -2.86 2.71 2.37
CA ALA A 227 -1.74 3.27 1.64
C ALA A 227 -1.06 4.35 2.48
N GLY A 228 0.27 4.33 2.53
CA GLY A 228 1.09 5.35 3.19
C GLY A 228 1.82 6.22 2.17
N GLY A 229 2.24 7.40 2.57
CA GLY A 229 3.10 8.26 1.76
C GLY A 229 3.70 9.42 2.54
N VAL A 230 4.89 9.84 2.12
CA VAL A 230 5.59 11.00 2.69
C VAL A 230 5.75 12.11 1.64
N ALA A 231 5.39 13.35 2.00
CA ALA A 231 5.63 14.52 1.15
C ALA A 231 6.13 15.71 1.98
N ASN A 232 7.36 16.17 1.72
CA ASN A 232 7.99 17.31 2.40
C ASN A 232 7.93 17.24 3.94
N GLY A 233 8.19 16.05 4.51
CA GLY A 233 8.11 15.82 5.97
C GLY A 233 6.69 15.62 6.51
N VAL A 234 5.67 15.57 5.65
CA VAL A 234 4.30 15.25 6.06
C VAL A 234 4.01 13.78 5.74
N TYR A 235 3.67 13.02 6.78
CA TYR A 235 3.30 11.61 6.72
C TYR A 235 1.79 11.53 6.53
N MET A 236 1.32 10.66 5.64
CA MET A 236 -0.08 10.52 5.29
C MET A 236 -0.48 9.05 5.21
N VAL A 237 -1.68 8.72 5.68
CA VAL A 237 -2.32 7.41 5.51
C VAL A 237 -3.69 7.61 4.86
N LEU A 238 -3.99 6.80 3.85
CA LEU A 238 -5.33 6.64 3.26
C LEU A 238 -5.79 5.20 3.49
N THR A 239 -6.87 5.01 4.25
CA THR A 239 -7.34 3.66 4.61
C THR A 239 -8.18 3.01 3.50
N ALA A 240 -8.30 1.69 3.53
CA ALA A 240 -9.24 0.95 2.69
C ALA A 240 -10.72 1.29 3.00
N GLY A 241 -11.00 1.80 4.21
CA GLY A 241 -12.29 2.38 4.60
C GLY A 241 -12.57 3.76 3.97
N GLY A 242 -11.53 4.44 3.47
CA GLY A 242 -11.63 5.76 2.84
C GLY A 242 -11.48 6.91 3.82
N GLU A 243 -10.83 6.67 4.95
CA GLU A 243 -10.37 7.72 5.86
C GLU A 243 -8.97 8.20 5.45
N ILE A 244 -8.69 9.50 5.57
CA ILE A 244 -7.35 10.06 5.35
C ILE A 244 -6.90 10.88 6.57
N SER A 245 -5.69 10.59 7.06
CA SER A 245 -5.04 11.33 8.15
C SER A 245 -3.64 11.76 7.74
N ALA A 246 -3.10 12.81 8.38
CA ALA A 246 -1.78 13.34 8.11
C ALA A 246 -1.12 14.01 9.33
N HIS A 247 0.19 13.87 9.46
CA HIS A 247 0.99 14.43 10.56
C HIS A 247 2.37 14.92 10.07
N MET A 248 3.07 15.72 10.88
CA MET A 248 4.44 16.22 10.63
C MET A 248 5.45 15.74 11.67
#